data_AF-A0A926XCC8-F1
#
_entry.id   AF-A0A926XCC8-F1
#
_cell.length_a   1.000
_cell.length_b   1.000
_cell.length_c   1.000
_cell.angle_alpha   90.00
_cell.angle_beta   90.00
_cell.angle_gamma   90.00
#
_symmetry.space_group_name_H-M   'P 1'
#
loop_
_entity.id
_entity.type
_entity.pdbx_description
1 polymer ?
#
loop_
_entity_poly.entity_id
_entity_poly.type
_entity_poly.pdbx_seq_one_letter_code
_entity_poly.pdbx_strand_id
1 'polypeptide(L)'
;MSRTSILRLLILTGLGISVFSNQARADIYDATVICTVRGLQQGQLALRPQPNGRPFAGLNNGNVVQAFAGTLDENNLVWDEVKVIKGPNSQVTGRVGYVNSKYLSCKWYDEQGNLIKEDP
;
A
#
# COMPACT_ATOMS: atom_id res chain seq x y z
N MET A 1 -69.17 10.51 3.80
CA MET A 1 -68.00 10.79 4.65
C MET A 1 -67.19 9.51 4.81
N SER A 2 -65.87 9.68 4.92
CA SER A 2 -64.83 8.66 5.20
C SER A 2 -64.34 7.86 3.99
N ARG A 3 -63.04 7.73 3.70
CA ARG A 3 -61.79 8.49 3.92
C ARG A 3 -60.73 7.63 3.20
N THR A 4 -59.78 8.28 2.54
CA THR A 4 -58.43 7.82 2.16
C THR A 4 -57.82 6.85 3.21
N SER A 5 -56.90 5.92 2.95
CA SER A 5 -55.67 6.09 2.19
C SER A 5 -54.88 4.77 2.10
N ILE A 6 -53.95 4.79 1.14
CA ILE A 6 -52.92 3.85 0.71
C ILE A 6 -52.01 3.36 1.86
N LEU A 7 -51.54 2.11 1.80
CA LEU A 7 -50.13 1.81 2.12
C LEU A 7 -49.64 0.53 1.43
N ARG A 8 -48.87 0.71 0.35
CA ARG A 8 -48.01 -0.34 -0.22
C ARG A 8 -46.76 -0.44 0.67
N LEU A 9 -46.57 -1.59 1.30
CA LEU A 9 -45.37 -1.88 2.07
C LEU A 9 -44.25 -2.33 1.10
N LEU A 10 -43.39 -1.39 0.71
CA LEU A 10 -42.11 -1.64 0.07
C LEU A 10 -41.04 -1.35 1.11
N ILE A 11 -40.44 -2.39 1.68
CA ILE A 11 -39.21 -2.23 2.48
C ILE A 11 -38.10 -2.92 1.70
N LEU A 12 -37.29 -2.07 1.06
CA LEU A 12 -36.02 -2.40 0.44
C LEU A 12 -35.18 -3.24 1.42
N THR A 13 -34.81 -4.45 1.03
CA THR A 13 -33.67 -5.14 1.62
C THR A 13 -32.41 -4.37 1.22
N GLY A 14 -31.96 -3.49 2.11
CA GLY A 14 -30.68 -2.80 1.98
C GLY A 14 -29.55 -3.82 1.99
N LEU A 15 -29.06 -4.21 0.81
CA LEU A 15 -27.73 -4.77 0.66
C LEU A 15 -26.73 -3.67 1.02
N GLY A 16 -26.33 -3.62 2.29
CA GLY A 16 -25.20 -2.81 2.73
C GLY A 16 -23.95 -3.34 2.06
N ILE A 17 -23.54 -2.70 0.96
CA ILE A 17 -22.23 -2.95 0.35
C ILE A 17 -21.21 -2.36 1.32
N SER A 18 -20.60 -3.21 2.14
CA SER A 18 -19.41 -2.84 2.91
C SER A 18 -18.30 -2.57 1.90
N VAL A 19 -18.07 -1.30 1.59
CA VAL A 19 -16.88 -0.89 0.85
C VAL A 19 -15.72 -1.04 1.82
N PHE A 20 -15.05 -2.19 1.81
CA PHE A 20 -13.79 -2.38 2.51
C PHE A 20 -12.75 -1.54 1.79
N SER A 21 -12.69 -0.26 2.10
CA SER A 21 -11.55 0.57 1.75
C SER A 21 -10.34 -0.02 2.47
N ASN A 22 -9.42 -0.63 1.71
CA ASN A 22 -8.15 -1.12 2.24
C ASN A 22 -7.37 0.08 2.78
N GLN A 23 -7.51 0.34 4.08
CA GLN A 23 -6.91 1.46 4.81
C GLN A 23 -5.38 1.40 4.91
N ALA A 24 -4.74 0.40 4.29
CA ALA A 24 -3.33 0.08 4.50
C ALA A 24 -2.41 1.31 4.43
N ARG A 25 -2.62 2.18 3.43
CA ARG A 25 -1.97 3.51 3.31
C ARG A 25 -2.72 4.45 2.36
N ALA A 26 -3.89 4.94 2.77
CA ALA A 26 -4.69 5.85 1.95
C ALA A 26 -3.98 7.20 1.67
N ASP A 27 -3.05 7.59 2.53
CA ASP A 27 -2.26 8.83 2.42
C ASP A 27 -1.29 8.84 1.24
N ILE A 28 -0.89 7.66 0.69
CA ILE A 28 0.11 7.57 -0.37
C ILE A 28 -0.29 8.35 -1.63
N TYR A 29 -1.58 8.46 -1.95
CA TYR A 29 -2.03 9.06 -3.20
C TYR A 29 -1.84 10.57 -3.27
N ASP A 30 -1.74 11.24 -2.12
CA ASP A 30 -1.61 12.71 -2.02
C ASP A 30 -0.16 13.15 -1.72
N ALA A 31 0.80 12.21 -1.73
CA ALA A 31 2.18 12.46 -1.35
C ALA A 31 3.18 11.67 -2.20
N THR A 32 4.38 12.22 -2.36
CA THR A 32 5.51 11.43 -2.84
C THR A 32 6.14 10.69 -1.67
N VAL A 33 6.14 9.35 -1.73
CA VAL A 33 6.68 8.53 -0.64
C VAL A 33 7.96 7.82 -1.07
N ILE A 34 9.08 8.22 -0.47
CA ILE A 34 10.40 7.66 -0.75
C ILE A 34 10.85 6.82 0.43
N CYS A 35 11.08 5.54 0.19
CA CYS A 35 11.45 4.60 1.23
C CYS A 35 12.85 4.02 1.04
N THR A 36 13.51 3.71 2.15
CA THR A 36 14.77 2.95 2.17
C THR A 36 14.56 1.59 2.80
N VAL A 37 15.03 0.54 2.14
CA VAL A 37 15.03 -0.83 2.66
C VAL A 37 16.07 -0.93 3.78
N ARG A 38 15.66 -1.46 4.93
CA ARG A 38 16.53 -1.62 6.10
C ARG A 38 15.99 -2.69 7.06
N GLY A 39 16.77 -3.02 8.09
CA GLY A 39 16.37 -3.97 9.11
C GLY A 39 16.48 -5.45 8.70
N LEU A 40 17.01 -5.74 7.50
CA LEU A 40 17.36 -7.11 7.12
C LEU A 40 18.61 -7.53 7.90
N GLN A 41 18.48 -8.60 8.70
CA GLN A 41 19.63 -9.22 9.40
C GLN A 41 20.39 -10.20 8.50
N GLN A 42 19.66 -10.83 7.58
CA GLN A 42 20.18 -11.77 6.59
C GLN A 42 19.26 -11.79 5.36
N GLY A 43 19.79 -12.25 4.22
CA GLY A 43 19.02 -12.39 2.98
C GLY A 43 18.64 -11.05 2.33
N GLN A 44 17.56 -11.07 1.56
CA GLN A 44 17.06 -9.92 0.79
C GLN A 44 15.55 -9.74 1.04
N LEU A 45 15.08 -8.50 0.96
CA LEU A 45 13.66 -8.20 0.91
C LEU A 45 13.10 -8.64 -0.44
N ALA A 46 12.20 -9.61 -0.42
CA ALA A 46 11.57 -10.15 -1.61
C ALA A 46 10.66 -9.12 -2.30
N LEU A 47 10.92 -8.85 -3.58
CA LEU A 47 9.99 -8.17 -4.48
C LEU A 47 9.11 -9.22 -5.17
N ARG A 48 7.80 -9.03 -5.08
CA ARG A 48 6.78 -10.00 -5.51
C ARG A 48 5.78 -9.34 -6.46
N PRO A 49 5.18 -10.09 -7.40
CA PRO A 49 4.18 -9.51 -8.32
C PRO A 49 2.86 -9.17 -7.59
N GLN A 50 2.62 -9.80 -6.44
CA GLN A 50 1.49 -9.55 -5.55
C GLN A 50 1.91 -9.92 -4.11
N PRO A 51 1.18 -9.44 -3.07
CA PRO A 51 1.39 -9.90 -1.70
C PRO A 51 1.44 -11.42 -1.59
N ASN A 52 2.39 -11.95 -0.83
CA ASN A 52 2.67 -13.38 -0.64
C ASN A 52 2.99 -14.21 -1.92
N GLY A 53 2.91 -13.63 -3.12
CA GLY A 53 3.24 -14.30 -4.39
C GLY A 53 4.73 -14.66 -4.51
N ARG A 54 5.10 -15.54 -5.46
CA ARG A 54 6.49 -15.98 -5.61
C ARG A 54 7.46 -14.79 -5.85
N PRO A 55 8.60 -14.71 -5.14
CA PRO A 55 9.57 -13.64 -5.36
C PRO A 55 10.20 -13.74 -6.75
N PHE A 56 10.44 -12.59 -7.38
CA PHE A 56 11.13 -12.49 -8.67
C PHE A 56 12.38 -11.60 -8.62
N ALA A 57 12.61 -10.88 -7.52
CA ALA A 57 13.80 -10.10 -7.24
C ALA A 57 14.01 -9.92 -5.73
N GLY A 58 15.22 -9.51 -5.34
CA GLY A 58 15.58 -9.23 -3.94
C GLY A 58 16.23 -7.86 -3.79
N LEU A 59 15.76 -7.09 -2.81
CA LEU A 59 16.30 -5.79 -2.42
C LEU A 59 17.19 -5.97 -1.19
N ASN A 60 18.32 -5.28 -1.17
CA ASN A 60 19.24 -5.24 -0.03
C ASN A 60 18.92 -4.04 0.88
N ASN A 61 19.43 -4.07 2.12
CA ASN A 61 19.51 -2.87 2.94
C ASN A 61 20.19 -1.75 2.13
N GLY A 62 19.62 -0.54 2.17
CA GLY A 62 20.08 0.63 1.42
C GLY A 62 19.49 0.77 0.02
N ASN A 63 18.70 -0.18 -0.48
CA ASN A 63 17.89 0.07 -1.67
C ASN A 63 16.85 1.17 -1.38
N VAL A 64 16.72 2.11 -2.31
CA VAL A 64 15.76 3.21 -2.26
C VAL A 64 14.65 2.94 -3.26
N VAL A 65 13.40 3.08 -2.82
CA VAL A 65 12.20 2.82 -3.59
C VAL A 65 11.21 3.98 -3.47
N GLN A 66 10.35 4.15 -4.46
CA GLN A 66 9.15 4.99 -4.35
C GLN A 66 7.97 4.08 -4.07
N ALA A 67 7.22 4.33 -2.99
CA ALA A 67 5.96 3.66 -2.72
C ALA A 67 4.80 4.48 -3.31
N PHE A 68 3.84 3.80 -3.93
CA PHE A 68 2.71 4.47 -4.60
C PHE A 68 1.36 3.75 -4.42
N ALA A 69 1.33 2.62 -3.71
CA ALA A 69 0.10 2.05 -3.15
C ALA A 69 0.42 1.17 -1.94
N GLY A 70 -0.59 0.91 -1.10
CA GLY A 70 -0.51 -0.01 0.04
C GLY A 70 -1.71 -0.96 0.09
N THR A 71 -1.50 -2.21 0.50
CA THR A 71 -2.56 -3.21 0.70
C THR A 71 -2.29 -4.08 1.92
N LEU A 72 -3.34 -4.74 2.43
CA LEU A 72 -3.22 -5.82 3.41
C LEU A 72 -3.28 -7.17 2.70
N ASP A 73 -2.61 -8.16 3.28
CA ASP A 73 -2.86 -9.57 2.95
C ASP A 73 -3.86 -10.22 3.93
N GLU A 74 -4.14 -11.51 3.71
CA GLU A 74 -5.04 -12.32 4.56
C GLU A 74 -4.62 -12.41 6.03
N ASN A 75 -3.36 -12.11 6.35
CA ASN A 75 -2.80 -12.10 7.69
C ASN A 75 -2.68 -10.69 8.28
N ASN A 76 -3.31 -9.69 7.64
CA ASN A 76 -3.23 -8.27 7.99
C ASN A 76 -1.80 -7.71 7.98
N LEU A 77 -0.89 -8.30 7.19
CA LEU A 77 0.42 -7.70 6.95
C LEU A 77 0.30 -6.60 5.90
N VAL A 78 0.97 -5.48 6.15
CA VAL A 78 1.01 -4.35 5.22
C VAL A 78 2.05 -4.62 4.13
N TRP A 79 1.63 -4.44 2.88
CA TRP A 79 2.46 -4.54 1.70
C TRP A 79 2.40 -3.22 0.93
N ASP A 80 3.56 -2.70 0.56
CA ASP A 80 3.67 -1.51 -0.29
C ASP A 80 4.01 -1.94 -1.71
N GLU A 81 3.26 -1.40 -2.68
CA GLU A 81 3.66 -1.44 -4.08
C GLU A 81 4.71 -0.35 -4.33
N VAL A 82 5.84 -0.78 -4.85
CA VAL A 82 7.03 0.07 -4.95
C VAL A 82 7.68 -0.02 -6.31
N LYS A 83 8.31 1.07 -6.72
CA LYS A 83 9.26 1.13 -7.84
C LYS A 83 10.67 1.33 -7.29
N VAL A 84 11.60 0.48 -7.68
CA VAL A 84 12.99 0.60 -7.24
C VAL A 84 13.68 1.77 -7.97
N ILE A 85 14.20 2.72 -7.20
CA ILE A 85 14.87 3.91 -7.73
C ILE A 85 16.37 3.65 -7.88
N LYS A 86 17.02 3.14 -6.83
CA LYS A 86 18.48 2.89 -6.79
C LYS A 86 18.86 1.99 -5.61
N GLY A 87 20.14 1.63 -5.53
CA GLY A 87 20.73 1.03 -4.34
C GLY A 87 21.82 0.01 -4.62
N PRO A 88 22.25 -0.73 -3.59
CA PRO A 88 23.39 -1.65 -3.69
C PRO A 88 23.18 -2.81 -4.67
N ASN A 89 21.94 -3.29 -4.80
CA ASN A 89 21.56 -4.17 -5.90
C ASN A 89 21.00 -3.31 -7.05
N SER A 90 21.86 -2.91 -7.99
CA SER A 90 21.46 -2.08 -9.13
C SER A 90 20.71 -2.85 -10.21
N GLN A 91 20.78 -4.18 -10.23
CA GLN A 91 20.10 -5.05 -11.20
C GLN A 91 18.57 -5.02 -11.08
N VAL A 92 18.06 -4.49 -9.96
CA VAL A 92 16.63 -4.38 -9.67
C VAL A 92 16.08 -2.97 -9.88
N THR A 93 16.92 -1.99 -10.24
CA THR A 93 16.48 -0.63 -10.54
C THR A 93 15.40 -0.62 -11.64
N GLY A 94 14.36 0.19 -11.44
CA GLY A 94 13.22 0.30 -12.36
C GLY A 94 12.17 -0.81 -12.23
N ARG A 95 12.46 -1.90 -11.50
CA ARG A 95 11.47 -2.95 -11.25
C ARG A 95 10.35 -2.44 -10.34
N VAL A 96 9.15 -2.95 -10.57
CA VAL A 96 7.93 -2.62 -9.83
C VAL A 96 7.35 -3.89 -9.22
N GLY A 97 6.87 -3.80 -7.99
CA GLY A 97 6.18 -4.91 -7.32
C GLY A 97 5.92 -4.64 -5.85
N TYR A 98 5.46 -5.65 -5.14
CA TYR A 98 5.10 -5.57 -3.73
C TYR A 98 6.25 -6.02 -2.83
N VAL A 99 6.44 -5.29 -1.74
CA VAL A 99 7.34 -5.65 -0.63
C VAL A 99 6.62 -5.56 0.70
N ASN A 100 7.08 -6.31 1.69
CA ASN A 100 6.56 -6.19 3.05
C ASN A 100 7.00 -4.86 3.67
N SER A 101 6.02 -4.02 4.05
CA SER A 101 6.23 -2.65 4.52
C SER A 101 7.08 -2.55 5.78
N LYS A 102 7.14 -3.61 6.59
CA LYS A 102 7.95 -3.66 7.82
C LYS A 102 9.43 -3.35 7.59
N TYR A 103 9.94 -3.57 6.38
CA TYR A 103 11.34 -3.37 6.04
C TYR A 103 11.62 -2.01 5.36
N LEU A 104 10.65 -1.10 5.36
CA LEU A 104 10.77 0.23 4.78
C LEU A 104 10.81 1.30 5.89
N SER A 105 11.78 2.21 5.85
CA SER A 105 11.62 3.58 6.41
C SER A 105 11.14 4.47 5.29
N CYS A 106 10.10 5.26 5.50
CA CYS A 106 9.54 6.10 4.45
C CYS A 106 9.55 7.57 4.83
N LYS A 107 9.89 8.43 3.87
CA LYS A 107 9.74 9.88 3.93
C LYS A 107 8.66 10.31 2.96
N TRP A 108 7.78 11.16 3.44
CA TRP A 108 6.61 11.64 2.74
C TRP A 108 6.79 13.10 2.39
N TYR A 109 6.56 13.43 1.13
CA TYR A 109 6.73 14.77 0.61
C TYR A 109 5.42 15.28 -0.01
N ASP A 110 5.11 16.55 0.21
CA ASP A 110 4.01 17.23 -0.48
C ASP A 110 4.35 17.51 -1.96
N GLU A 111 3.41 18.11 -2.69
CA GLU A 111 3.58 18.48 -4.11
C GLU A 111 4.71 19.49 -4.35
N GLN A 112 5.08 20.27 -3.33
CA GLN A 112 6.17 21.25 -3.37
C GLN A 112 7.52 20.64 -2.98
N GLY A 113 7.54 19.36 -2.59
CA GLY A 113 8.74 18.63 -2.19
C GLY A 113 9.15 18.85 -0.73
N ASN A 114 8.29 19.42 0.11
CA ASN A 114 8.57 19.56 1.55
C ASN A 114 8.30 18.25 2.27
N LEU A 115 9.17 17.89 3.23
CA LEU A 115 8.95 16.72 4.08
C LEU A 115 7.77 16.97 5.02
N ILE A 116 6.76 16.11 4.98
CA ILE A 116 5.55 16.20 5.80
C ILE A 116 5.42 15.08 6.84
N LYS A 117 6.08 13.93 6.63
CA LYS A 117 6.06 12.79 7.55
C LYS A 117 7.28 11.88 7.33
N GLU A 118 7.76 11.26 8.40
CA GLU A 118 8.84 10.26 8.36
C GLU A 118 8.45 9.07 9.22
N ASP A 119 8.40 7.89 8.60
CA ASP A 119 8.19 6.62 9.27
C ASP A 119 9.55 6.09 9.73
N PRO A 120 9.67 5.74 11.03
CA PRO A 120 10.92 5.40 11.66
C PRO A 120 11.46 4.09 11.17
#